data_AF-A0A098TM19-F1
#
_entry.id   AF-A0A098TM19-F1
#
_cell.length_a   1.000
_cell.length_b   1.000
_cell.length_c   1.000
_cell.angle_alpha   90.00
_cell.angle_beta   90.00
_cell.angle_gamma   90.00
#
_symmetry.space_group_name_H-M   'P 1'
#
loop_
_entity.id
_entity.type
_entity.pdbx_description
1 polymer ?
#
loop_
_entity_poly.entity_id
_entity_poly.type
_entity_poly.pdbx_seq_one_letter_code
_entity_poly.pdbx_strand_id
1 'polypeptide(L)'
;MKLMYRGVAYEYTHPTLEITEGEIAGKYRGQPWQRHYLKHIPVPQPTMNLMYRGVAYSKNQLGAGEKQNLVQTTTSQAVAVAKADVVPLIRNRYRLSAELSKVHHMNVQRILEHRLEVARSQGNASLVKMLEAEREYI
;
A
#
# COMPACT_ATOMS: atom_id res chain seq x y z
N MET A 1 -14.41 25.56 -27.74
CA MET A 1 -15.05 24.32 -28.22
C MET A 1 -15.62 23.60 -27.01
N LYS A 2 -16.91 23.23 -26.99
CA LYS A 2 -17.51 22.48 -25.87
C LYS A 2 -17.21 20.99 -26.02
N LEU A 3 -16.81 20.31 -24.95
CA LEU A 3 -16.56 18.87 -24.97
C LEU A 3 -17.89 18.12 -24.80
N MET A 4 -18.01 16.97 -25.46
CA MET A 4 -19.20 16.12 -25.36
C MET A 4 -18.80 14.73 -24.88
N TYR A 5 -19.46 14.24 -23.84
CA TYR A 5 -19.31 12.86 -23.35
C TYR A 5 -20.70 12.23 -23.27
N ARG A 6 -20.87 11.08 -23.95
CA ARG A 6 -22.16 10.36 -24.04
C ARG A 6 -23.35 11.24 -24.44
N GLY A 7 -23.15 12.13 -25.42
CA GLY A 7 -24.21 13.01 -25.93
C GLY A 7 -24.53 14.22 -25.03
N VAL A 8 -23.90 14.34 -23.86
CA VAL A 8 -24.04 15.49 -22.97
C VAL A 8 -22.84 16.42 -23.17
N ALA A 9 -23.12 17.68 -23.51
CA ALA A 9 -22.11 18.71 -23.55
C ALA A 9 -21.71 19.09 -22.11
N TYR A 10 -20.42 19.11 -21.82
CA TYR A 10 -19.91 19.55 -20.53
C TYR A 10 -18.82 20.60 -20.72
N GLU A 11 -18.78 21.52 -19.75
CA GLU A 11 -17.73 22.52 -19.64
C GLU A 11 -16.57 21.90 -18.85
N TYR A 12 -15.39 21.86 -19.45
CA TYR A 12 -14.23 21.27 -18.82
C TYR A 12 -13.51 22.31 -17.96
N THR A 13 -13.77 22.27 -16.67
CA THR A 13 -13.01 23.03 -15.67
C THR A 13 -11.90 22.14 -15.13
N HIS A 14 -10.67 22.35 -15.58
CA HIS A 14 -9.53 21.66 -14.97
C HIS A 14 -9.35 22.13 -13.50
N PRO A 15 -9.10 21.23 -12.55
CA PRO A 15 -8.67 21.64 -11.22
C PRO A 15 -7.24 22.19 -11.31
N THR A 16 -7.03 23.42 -10.87
CA THR A 16 -5.68 23.98 -10.68
C THR A 16 -5.05 23.33 -9.45
N LEU A 17 -4.06 22.46 -9.66
CA LEU A 17 -3.36 21.75 -8.60
C LEU A 17 -2.09 22.52 -8.22
N GLU A 18 -1.94 22.84 -6.94
CA GLU A 18 -0.67 23.38 -6.43
C GLU A 18 0.38 22.28 -6.33
N ILE A 19 1.46 22.44 -7.09
CA ILE A 19 2.61 21.54 -7.12
C ILE A 19 3.74 22.21 -6.35
N THR A 20 4.42 21.47 -5.49
CA THR A 20 5.73 21.89 -4.96
C THR A 20 6.82 21.26 -5.81
N GLU A 21 7.64 22.08 -6.45
CA GLU A 21 8.87 21.64 -7.08
C GLU A 21 9.80 21.09 -6.00
N GLY A 22 10.19 19.83 -6.12
CA GLY A 22 11.14 19.19 -5.23
C GLY A 22 12.58 19.41 -5.67
N GLU A 23 13.51 19.11 -4.78
CA GLU A 23 14.95 19.12 -5.07
C GLU A 23 15.31 18.13 -6.19
N ILE A 24 16.46 18.36 -6.84
CA ILE A 24 16.97 17.47 -7.89
C ILE A 24 17.26 16.10 -7.26
N ALA A 25 16.37 15.14 -7.51
CA ALA A 25 16.43 13.80 -6.93
C ALA A 25 17.53 12.93 -7.56
N GLY A 26 18.06 13.33 -8.73
CA GLY A 26 19.18 12.65 -9.36
C GLY A 26 19.44 13.15 -10.77
N LYS A 27 20.23 12.38 -11.55
CA LYS A 27 20.46 12.61 -12.98
C LYS A 27 20.06 11.37 -13.77
N TYR A 28 19.19 11.52 -14.76
CA TYR A 28 18.82 10.47 -15.71
C TYR A 28 19.37 10.83 -17.10
N ARG A 29 20.23 9.96 -17.67
CA ARG A 29 20.90 10.19 -18.97
C ARG A 29 21.57 11.55 -19.10
N GLY A 30 22.21 12.01 -18.02
CA GLY A 30 22.90 13.30 -17.98
C GLY A 30 22.00 14.50 -17.69
N GLN A 31 20.68 14.35 -17.71
CA GLN A 31 19.74 15.42 -17.36
C GLN A 31 19.32 15.32 -15.88
N PRO A 32 19.23 16.44 -15.15
CA PRO A 32 18.73 16.43 -13.79
C PRO A 32 17.25 16.03 -13.77
N TRP A 33 16.90 15.10 -12.88
CA TRP A 33 15.53 14.68 -12.65
C TRP A 33 15.01 15.26 -11.33
N GLN A 34 13.89 15.97 -11.39
CA GLN A 34 13.21 16.55 -10.24
C GLN A 34 11.94 15.76 -9.91
N ARG A 35 11.70 15.53 -8.62
CA ARG A 35 10.44 14.94 -8.15
C ARG A 35 9.46 16.05 -7.86
N HIS A 36 8.32 16.01 -8.52
CA HIS A 36 7.19 16.90 -8.23
C HIS A 36 6.26 16.18 -7.26
N TYR A 37 6.00 16.80 -6.11
CA TYR A 37 5.05 16.28 -5.13
C TYR A 37 3.85 17.20 -5.06
N LEU A 38 2.66 16.60 -5.08
CA LEU A 38 1.40 17.33 -4.88
C LEU A 38 1.28 17.67 -3.40
N LYS A 39 0.94 18.92 -3.08
CA LYS A 39 0.69 19.30 -1.68
C LYS A 39 -0.50 18.51 -1.13
N HIS A 40 -0.25 17.53 -0.27
CA HIS A 40 -1.30 16.79 0.41
C HIS A 40 -1.77 17.60 1.62
N ILE A 41 -2.97 18.16 1.54
CA ILE A 41 -3.65 18.73 2.70
C ILE A 41 -4.16 17.54 3.53
N PRO A 42 -3.70 17.36 4.79
CA PRO A 42 -4.22 16.29 5.63
C PRO A 42 -5.71 16.53 5.87
N VAL A 43 -6.55 15.65 5.33
CA VAL A 43 -7.98 15.65 5.63
C VAL A 43 -8.16 15.07 7.03
N PRO A 44 -8.73 15.83 7.99
CA PRO A 44 -8.95 15.32 9.33
C PRO A 44 -9.92 14.14 9.27
N GLN A 45 -9.56 13.02 9.89
CA GLN A 45 -10.46 11.88 9.98
C GLN A 45 -11.59 12.17 10.98
N PRO A 46 -12.86 11.92 10.61
CA PRO A 46 -13.96 12.14 11.53
C PRO A 46 -13.83 11.24 12.76
N THR A 47 -14.07 11.81 13.94
CA THR A 47 -14.12 11.08 15.21
C THR A 47 -15.38 10.23 15.25
N MET A 48 -15.24 8.92 15.06
CA MET A 48 -16.36 8.00 15.20
C MET A 48 -16.46 7.50 16.65
N ASN A 49 -17.62 7.73 17.27
CA ASN A 49 -17.99 7.08 18.53
C ASN A 49 -18.46 5.66 18.19
N LEU A 50 -17.55 4.69 18.30
CA LEU A 50 -17.82 3.30 17.97
C LEU A 50 -18.25 2.55 19.23
N MET A 51 -19.03 1.49 19.04
CA MET A 51 -19.38 0.57 20.11
C MET A 51 -18.94 -0.83 19.73
N TYR A 52 -18.22 -1.50 20.61
CA TYR A 52 -17.89 -2.91 20.49
C TYR A 52 -18.44 -3.66 21.70
N ARG A 53 -19.39 -4.57 21.46
CA ARG A 53 -20.04 -5.37 22.52
C ARG A 53 -20.60 -4.52 23.67
N GLY A 54 -21.25 -3.41 23.34
CA GLY A 54 -21.83 -2.49 24.33
C GLY A 54 -20.82 -1.58 25.03
N VAL A 55 -19.52 -1.68 24.73
CA VAL A 55 -18.48 -0.78 25.24
C VAL A 55 -18.17 0.27 24.17
N ALA A 56 -18.33 1.54 24.52
CA ALA A 56 -17.96 2.64 23.64
C ALA A 56 -16.43 2.76 23.53
N TYR A 57 -15.92 3.00 22.32
CA TYR A 57 -14.51 3.28 22.06
C TYR A 57 -14.37 4.23 20.88
N SER A 58 -13.30 5.02 20.84
CA SER A 58 -12.99 5.94 19.74
C SER A 58 -11.64 5.59 19.12
N LYS A 59 -11.49 5.70 17.80
CA LYS A 59 -10.27 5.32 17.08
C LYS A 59 -9.28 6.47 16.86
N ASN A 60 -9.63 7.71 17.23
CA ASN A 60 -8.86 8.91 16.90
C ASN A 60 -8.24 9.62 18.11
N GLN A 61 -8.25 9.01 19.30
CA GLN A 61 -7.54 9.51 20.49
C GLN A 61 -6.07 9.07 20.50
N LEU A 62 -5.28 9.51 19.52
CA LEU A 62 -3.82 9.40 19.60
C LEU A 62 -3.24 10.77 19.26
N GLY A 63 -3.42 11.67 20.23
CA GLY A 63 -2.93 13.02 20.25
C GLY A 63 -3.46 13.74 21.48
N ALA A 64 -2.65 13.76 22.54
CA ALA A 64 -2.84 14.45 23.83
C ALA A 64 -3.76 13.80 24.88
N GLY A 65 -3.14 13.48 26.03
CA GLY A 65 -3.74 13.73 27.35
C GLY A 65 -4.65 12.66 27.93
N GLU A 66 -4.16 12.04 29.01
CA GLU A 66 -4.94 11.58 30.16
C GLU A 66 -5.80 10.32 30.01
N LYS A 67 -5.29 9.25 30.62
CA LYS A 67 -6.04 8.04 30.96
C LYS A 67 -7.10 8.40 32.01
N GLN A 68 -8.37 8.48 31.62
CA GLN A 68 -9.46 8.38 32.56
C GLN A 68 -10.35 7.18 32.20
N ASN A 69 -10.40 6.24 33.15
CA ASN A 69 -11.34 5.13 33.19
C ASN A 69 -12.77 5.64 33.06
N LEU A 70 -13.59 5.02 32.20
CA LEU A 70 -15.04 5.06 32.38
C LEU A 70 -15.64 3.65 32.26
N VAL A 71 -16.34 3.35 33.34
CA VAL A 71 -16.90 2.08 33.78
C VAL A 71 -18.17 1.73 32.99
N GLN A 72 -18.38 0.42 32.88
CA GLN A 72 -19.50 -0.28 32.28
C GLN A 72 -20.86 0.22 32.79
N THR A 73 -21.84 0.37 31.90
CA THR A 73 -23.26 0.32 32.26
C THR A 73 -24.08 -0.39 31.17
N THR A 74 -24.44 -1.63 31.50
CA THR A 74 -25.74 -2.29 31.30
C THR A 74 -26.67 -1.80 30.18
N THR A 75 -26.86 -2.60 29.13
CA THR A 75 -28.21 -3.12 28.80
C THR A 75 -28.12 -4.38 27.94
N SER A 76 -28.92 -5.35 28.35
CA SER A 76 -28.98 -6.72 27.85
C SER A 76 -29.75 -6.82 26.53
N GLN A 77 -29.45 -7.89 25.79
CA GLN A 77 -30.33 -8.58 24.83
C GLN A 77 -30.63 -7.87 23.49
N ALA A 78 -29.82 -8.18 22.47
CA ALA A 78 -30.29 -8.61 21.14
C ALA A 78 -29.09 -8.93 20.22
N VAL A 79 -29.34 -9.76 19.20
CA VAL A 79 -28.49 -9.99 18.02
C VAL A 79 -27.41 -11.09 18.14
N ALA A 80 -27.86 -12.33 18.32
CA ALA A 80 -27.09 -13.54 18.08
C ALA A 80 -27.50 -14.21 16.76
N VAL A 81 -27.23 -13.62 15.58
CA VAL A 81 -27.51 -14.31 14.29
C VAL A 81 -26.45 -14.12 13.18
N ALA A 82 -25.54 -13.13 13.19
CA ALA A 82 -24.73 -12.81 12.01
C ALA A 82 -23.20 -13.03 12.16
N LYS A 83 -22.73 -14.25 12.46
CA LYS A 83 -21.27 -14.54 12.61
C LYS A 83 -20.68 -15.58 11.64
N ALA A 84 -21.47 -16.17 10.75
CA ALA A 84 -21.00 -17.31 9.95
C ALA A 84 -20.19 -16.94 8.68
N ASP A 85 -20.42 -15.77 8.07
CA ASP A 85 -19.97 -15.53 6.68
C ASP A 85 -18.59 -14.85 6.52
N VAL A 86 -17.93 -14.43 7.61
CA VAL A 86 -16.67 -13.63 7.54
C VAL A 86 -15.41 -14.50 7.55
N VAL A 87 -15.48 -15.70 8.10
CA VAL A 87 -14.35 -16.64 8.24
C VAL A 87 -13.76 -17.14 6.90
N PRO A 88 -14.55 -17.43 5.83
CA PRO A 88 -13.98 -17.96 4.59
C PRO A 88 -13.19 -16.91 3.78
N LEU A 89 -13.54 -15.62 3.85
CA LEU A 89 -12.87 -14.56 3.09
C LEU A 89 -11.45 -14.28 3.59
N ILE A 90 -11.24 -14.32 4.91
CA ILE A 90 -9.92 -14.10 5.53
C ILE A 90 -8.95 -15.21 5.15
N ARG A 91 -9.40 -16.48 5.16
CA ARG A 91 -8.60 -17.64 4.80
C ARG A 91 -8.12 -17.60 3.33
N ASN A 92 -8.97 -17.11 2.42
CA ASN A 92 -8.61 -16.98 1.00
C ASN A 92 -7.50 -15.95 0.78
N ARG A 93 -7.51 -14.82 1.50
CA ARG A 93 -6.46 -13.80 1.38
C ARG A 93 -5.07 -14.31 1.76
N TYR A 94 -4.96 -15.07 2.86
CA TYR A 94 -3.69 -15.65 3.29
C TYR A 94 -3.15 -16.68 2.30
N ARG A 95 -4.03 -17.49 1.69
CA ARG A 95 -3.64 -18.45 0.64
C ARG A 95 -3.12 -17.73 -0.60
N LEU A 96 -3.83 -16.71 -1.07
CA LEU A 96 -3.41 -15.91 -2.21
C LEU A 96 -2.07 -15.20 -1.96
N SER A 97 -1.84 -14.66 -0.75
CA SER A 97 -0.55 -14.05 -0.43
C SER A 97 0.59 -15.07 -0.39
N ALA A 98 0.35 -16.28 0.13
CA ALA A 98 1.35 -17.34 0.16
C ALA A 98 1.70 -17.84 -1.26
N GLU A 99 0.69 -18.00 -2.11
CA GLU A 99 0.87 -18.35 -3.53
C GLU A 99 1.64 -17.26 -4.28
N LEU A 100 1.30 -15.99 -4.06
CA LEU A 100 2.00 -14.86 -4.67
C LEU A 100 3.47 -14.81 -4.26
N SER A 101 3.76 -14.97 -2.96
CA SER A 101 5.15 -15.02 -2.46
C SER A 101 5.93 -16.17 -3.10
N LYS A 102 5.31 -17.34 -3.28
CA LYS A 102 5.93 -18.50 -3.95
C LYS A 102 6.25 -18.19 -5.41
N VAL A 103 5.31 -17.62 -6.16
CA VAL A 103 5.52 -17.25 -7.57
C VAL A 103 6.61 -16.18 -7.69
N HIS A 104 6.62 -15.19 -6.80
CA HIS A 104 7.66 -14.16 -6.76
C HIS A 104 9.04 -14.78 -6.55
N HIS A 105 9.18 -15.65 -5.53
CA HIS A 105 10.44 -16.33 -5.25
C HIS A 105 10.93 -17.17 -6.45
N MET A 106 10.04 -17.93 -7.09
CA MET A 106 10.37 -18.69 -8.30
C MET A 106 10.83 -17.78 -9.45
N ASN A 107 10.24 -16.60 -9.60
CA ASN A 107 10.62 -15.67 -10.65
C ASN A 107 12.00 -15.04 -10.38
N VAL A 108 12.28 -14.69 -9.12
CA VAL A 108 13.60 -14.18 -8.68
C VAL A 108 14.68 -15.23 -8.94
N GLN A 109 14.44 -16.49 -8.57
CA GLN A 109 15.37 -17.60 -8.86
C GLN A 109 15.64 -17.76 -10.35
N ARG A 110 14.59 -17.81 -11.18
CA ARG A 110 14.73 -17.96 -12.64
C ARG A 110 15.54 -16.82 -13.26
N ILE A 111 15.29 -15.58 -12.82
CA ILE A 111 16.03 -14.40 -13.31
C ILE A 111 17.50 -14.48 -12.89
N LEU A 112 17.79 -14.89 -11.65
CA LEU A 112 19.17 -15.07 -11.16
C LEU A 112 19.92 -16.15 -11.95
N GLU A 113 19.30 -17.30 -12.19
CA GLU A 113 19.89 -18.40 -12.97
C GLU A 113 20.24 -17.95 -14.39
N HIS A 114 19.30 -17.32 -15.09
CA HIS A 114 19.52 -16.80 -16.43
C HIS A 114 20.66 -15.76 -16.45
N ARG A 115 20.70 -14.84 -15.47
CA ARG A 115 21.77 -13.84 -15.37
C ARG A 115 23.13 -14.47 -15.07
N LEU A 116 23.17 -15.53 -14.27
CA LEU A 116 24.39 -16.32 -14.03
C LEU A 116 24.88 -16.99 -15.30
N GLU A 117 23.98 -17.60 -16.08
CA GLU A 117 24.32 -18.25 -17.34
C GLU A 117 24.90 -17.27 -18.35
N VAL A 118 24.25 -16.10 -18.52
CA VAL A 118 24.74 -15.03 -19.39
C VAL A 118 26.09 -14.48 -18.90
N ALA A 119 26.25 -14.27 -17.60
CA ALA A 119 27.52 -13.79 -17.05
C ALA A 119 28.66 -14.80 -17.25
N ARG A 120 28.37 -16.11 -17.15
CA ARG A 120 29.31 -17.20 -17.44
C ARG A 120 29.68 -17.25 -18.91
N SER A 121 28.71 -17.14 -19.82
CA SER A 121 28.98 -17.12 -21.27
C SER A 121 29.79 -15.90 -21.70
N GLN A 122 29.63 -14.77 -21.01
CA GLN A 122 30.41 -13.55 -21.23
C GLN A 122 31.77 -13.55 -20.53
N GLY A 123 32.06 -14.54 -19.67
CA GLY A 123 33.32 -14.63 -18.93
C GLY A 123 33.50 -13.59 -17.81
N ASN A 124 32.42 -12.95 -17.34
CA ASN A 124 32.50 -11.91 -16.31
C ASN A 124 32.55 -12.52 -14.89
N ALA A 125 33.76 -12.88 -14.45
CA ALA A 125 33.98 -13.55 -13.17
C ALA A 125 33.54 -12.72 -11.94
N SER A 126 33.65 -11.38 -12.01
CA SER A 126 33.23 -10.51 -10.91
C SER A 126 31.71 -10.54 -10.72
N LEU A 127 30.96 -10.48 -11.83
CA LEU A 127 29.50 -10.53 -11.81
C LEU A 127 28.98 -11.90 -11.34
N VAL A 128 29.60 -12.99 -11.78
CA VAL A 128 29.24 -14.34 -11.33
C VAL A 128 29.38 -14.46 -9.81
N LYS A 129 30.49 -14.00 -9.23
CA LYS A 129 30.72 -14.04 -7.78
C LYS A 129 29.69 -13.23 -7.00
N MET A 130 29.28 -12.06 -7.50
CA MET A 130 28.23 -11.24 -6.87
C MET A 130 26.86 -11.94 -6.92
N LEU A 131 26.51 -12.55 -8.05
CA LEU A 131 25.22 -13.24 -8.22
C LEU A 131 25.16 -14.54 -7.41
N GLU A 132 26.29 -15.23 -7.23
CA GLU A 132 26.38 -16.40 -6.35
C GLU A 132 26.18 -16.02 -4.88
N ALA A 133 26.74 -14.88 -4.44
CA ALA A 133 26.46 -14.35 -3.09
C ALA A 133 24.99 -13.91 -2.91
N GLU A 134 24.38 -13.31 -3.94
CA GLU A 134 22.95 -12.94 -3.92
C GLU A 134 22.06 -14.19 -3.80
N ARG A 135 22.46 -15.31 -4.45
CA ARG A 135 21.76 -16.60 -4.34
C ARG A 135 21.83 -17.19 -2.93
N GLU A 136 22.93 -17.01 -2.20
CA GLU A 136 23.06 -17.51 -0.82
C GLU A 136 22.19 -16.75 0.19
N TYR A 137 21.77 -15.53 -0.14
CA TYR A 137 20.99 -14.67 0.75
C TYR A 137 19.45 -14.83 0.60
N ILE A 138 18.99 -15.44 -0.49
CA ILE A 138 17.55 -15.56 -0.86
C ILE A 138 17.00 -16.93 -0.49
#